data_AF-A0A9E0PVT5-F1
#
_entry.id   AF-A0A9E0PVT5-F1
#
_cell.length_a   1.000
_cell.length_b   1.000
_cell.length_c   1.000
_cell.angle_alpha   90.00
_cell.angle_beta   90.00
_cell.angle_gamma   90.00
#
_symmetry.space_group_name_H-M   'P 1'
#
loop_
_entity.id
_entity.type
_entity.pdbx_description
1 polymer ?
#
loop_
_entity_poly.entity_id
_entity_poly.type
_entity_poly.pdbx_seq_one_letter_code
_entity_poly.pdbx_strand_id
1 'polypeptide(L)'
;MKKPLKIQLVSLSLIALTSTVLAVTSTNLAEAASKGPYPDSTLPIDGQKQLQRAVSAMKSKNWTRARDAVDAASSSATDAKGCLFIIHTLDAFGGQGNKVKRAAVEKALGLAKTSDELMEVAKYARQCEMYDLSKKTLDELVSGSNSYDDLMTVAHHAHEAAMADLAHLALHKAYSLVNNEPDALDFIRQASNLGIDDLARKAAKDLIEDQTTSAECTALTSKLEQLKMPDQIRAALKRALEKATTVADYLAIFNAAKHFEEADIVKVAQYRGRKLTLMNKIKGEKESTPEALADQSKKSKEDLIRRSLQKPSGF
;
A
#
# COMPACT_ATOMS: atom_id res chain seq x y z
N MET A 1 -13.61 -19.85 -51.08
CA MET A 1 -12.19 -20.04 -50.73
C MET A 1 -11.87 -19.11 -49.55
N LYS A 2 -11.74 -19.69 -48.35
CA LYS A 2 -11.65 -18.99 -47.06
C LYS A 2 -10.16 -18.86 -46.67
N LYS A 3 -9.71 -17.63 -46.37
CA LYS A 3 -8.37 -17.36 -45.79
C LYS A 3 -8.48 -17.37 -44.26
N PRO A 4 -7.55 -17.99 -43.51
CA PRO A 4 -7.56 -17.94 -42.06
C PRO A 4 -6.84 -16.70 -41.51
N LEU A 5 -7.42 -16.09 -40.48
CA LEU A 5 -6.80 -15.07 -39.62
C LEU A 5 -5.65 -15.70 -38.82
N LYS A 6 -4.48 -15.05 -38.83
CA LYS A 6 -3.39 -15.33 -37.89
C LYS A 6 -3.63 -14.54 -36.60
N ILE A 7 -3.86 -15.29 -35.52
CA ILE A 7 -3.83 -14.83 -34.13
C ILE A 7 -2.36 -14.66 -33.76
N GLN A 8 -1.91 -13.45 -33.44
CA GLN A 8 -0.62 -13.20 -32.82
C GLN A 8 -0.81 -13.15 -31.31
N LEU A 9 -0.30 -14.20 -30.65
CA LEU A 9 -0.10 -14.27 -29.22
C LEU A 9 1.40 -14.10 -28.95
N VAL A 10 1.72 -13.16 -28.06
CA VAL A 10 2.59 -13.36 -26.89
C VAL A 10 4.12 -13.27 -27.06
N SER A 11 4.62 -12.21 -26.42
CA SER A 11 5.73 -12.12 -25.44
C SER A 11 7.19 -12.20 -25.85
N LEU A 12 8.00 -11.67 -24.93
CA LEU A 12 9.46 -11.77 -24.78
C LEU A 12 10.30 -10.85 -25.67
N SER A 13 10.46 -9.60 -25.23
CA SER A 13 11.71 -8.85 -25.45
C SER A 13 11.66 -7.49 -24.76
N LEU A 14 11.72 -7.44 -23.42
CA LEU A 14 12.17 -6.21 -22.74
C LEU A 14 12.61 -6.41 -21.28
N ILE A 15 13.39 -7.45 -20.97
CA ILE A 15 14.22 -7.49 -19.75
C ILE A 15 15.53 -8.17 -20.11
N ALA A 16 16.40 -7.44 -20.80
CA ALA A 16 17.76 -7.89 -21.09
C ALA A 16 18.70 -6.67 -21.06
N LEU A 17 18.73 -5.93 -19.95
CA LEU A 17 19.69 -4.84 -19.77
C LEU A 17 20.05 -4.50 -18.31
N THR A 18 19.97 -5.48 -17.41
CA THR A 18 20.50 -5.36 -16.03
C THR A 18 21.47 -6.47 -15.62
N SER A 19 21.92 -7.32 -16.57
CA SER A 19 22.84 -8.43 -16.26
C SER A 19 24.32 -8.16 -16.56
N THR A 20 24.70 -6.99 -17.08
CA THR A 20 26.10 -6.73 -17.49
C THR A 20 26.97 -6.07 -16.42
N VAL A 21 26.40 -5.57 -15.30
CA VAL A 21 27.22 -4.98 -14.22
C VAL A 21 27.65 -6.03 -13.17
N LEU A 22 26.96 -7.17 -13.04
CA LEU A 22 27.39 -8.28 -12.15
C LEU A 22 28.44 -9.23 -12.75
N ALA A 23 28.71 -9.13 -14.05
CA ALA A 23 29.68 -10.02 -14.70
C ALA A 23 31.14 -9.61 -14.46
N VAL A 24 31.40 -8.38 -14.01
CA VAL A 24 32.76 -7.85 -13.80
C VAL A 24 33.22 -8.02 -12.33
N THR A 25 32.31 -8.27 -11.39
CA THR A 25 32.66 -8.60 -9.99
C THR A 25 32.80 -10.10 -9.73
N SER A 26 32.22 -10.96 -10.56
CA SER A 26 32.22 -12.42 -10.36
C SER A 26 33.53 -13.11 -10.71
N THR A 27 34.35 -12.54 -11.60
CA THR A 27 35.67 -13.10 -11.96
C THR A 27 36.70 -12.90 -10.85
N ASN A 28 36.64 -11.78 -10.13
CA ASN A 28 37.59 -11.47 -9.05
C ASN A 28 37.37 -12.31 -7.78
N LEU A 29 36.13 -12.69 -7.46
CA LEU A 29 35.84 -13.52 -6.29
C LEU A 29 36.21 -15.00 -6.51
N ALA A 30 36.08 -15.50 -7.74
CA ALA A 30 36.42 -16.87 -8.12
C ALA A 30 37.95 -17.12 -8.08
N GLU A 31 38.72 -16.14 -8.53
CA GLU A 31 40.18 -16.22 -8.55
C GLU A 31 40.78 -15.98 -7.15
N ALA A 32 40.15 -15.11 -6.34
CA ALA A 32 40.49 -14.89 -4.93
C ALA A 32 40.23 -16.15 -4.06
N ALA A 33 39.18 -16.92 -4.35
CA ALA A 33 38.85 -18.18 -3.66
C ALA A 33 39.95 -19.26 -3.77
N SER A 34 40.84 -19.14 -4.76
CA SER A 34 41.93 -20.11 -5.01
C SER A 34 43.26 -19.75 -4.32
N LYS A 35 43.39 -18.53 -3.78
CA LYS A 35 44.69 -17.97 -3.32
C LYS A 35 44.72 -17.38 -1.91
N GLY A 36 43.60 -17.34 -1.18
CA GLY A 36 43.59 -16.80 0.19
C GLY A 36 42.20 -16.67 0.81
N PRO A 37 42.11 -16.07 2.01
CA PRO A 37 40.82 -15.71 2.61
C PRO A 37 40.06 -14.73 1.70
N TYR A 38 38.72 -14.86 1.69
CA TYR A 38 37.85 -13.97 0.92
C TYR A 38 37.95 -12.54 1.49
N PRO A 39 38.34 -11.55 0.67
CA PRO A 39 38.63 -10.20 1.15
C PRO A 39 37.40 -9.48 1.73
N ASP A 40 36.21 -9.83 1.25
CA ASP A 40 34.94 -9.19 1.64
C ASP A 40 34.10 -10.01 2.62
N SER A 41 34.68 -11.07 3.22
CA SER A 41 33.93 -11.97 4.10
C SER A 41 34.06 -11.59 5.57
N THR A 42 32.93 -11.48 6.26
CA THR A 42 32.87 -11.34 7.73
C THR A 42 33.11 -12.67 8.47
N LEU A 43 33.28 -13.77 7.74
CA LEU A 43 33.48 -15.10 8.33
C LEU A 43 34.90 -15.24 8.91
N PRO A 44 35.06 -15.94 10.06
CA PRO A 44 36.36 -16.37 10.54
C PRO A 44 37.11 -17.23 9.51
N ILE A 45 38.45 -17.21 9.55
CA ILE A 45 39.32 -17.92 8.58
C ILE A 45 38.95 -19.41 8.45
N ASP A 46 38.62 -20.08 9.56
CA ASP A 46 38.23 -21.48 9.52
C ASP A 46 36.84 -21.69 8.90
N GLY A 47 35.92 -20.74 9.07
CA GLY A 47 34.63 -20.70 8.37
C GLY A 47 34.81 -20.55 6.85
N GLN A 48 35.75 -19.70 6.42
CA GLN A 48 36.07 -19.51 5.00
C GLN A 48 36.67 -20.78 4.37
N LYS A 49 37.53 -21.52 5.10
CA LYS A 49 38.04 -22.82 4.63
C LYS A 49 36.92 -23.85 4.45
N GLN A 50 35.94 -23.87 5.36
CA GLN A 50 34.78 -24.77 5.22
C GLN A 50 33.89 -24.36 4.03
N LEU A 51 33.72 -23.05 3.79
CA LEU A 51 33.01 -22.56 2.60
C LEU A 51 33.69 -22.99 1.29
N GLN A 52 35.03 -22.92 1.21
CA GLN A 52 35.78 -23.43 0.05
C GLN A 52 35.58 -24.93 -0.16
N ARG A 53 35.58 -25.72 0.93
CA ARG A 53 35.28 -27.17 0.89
C ARG A 53 33.85 -27.43 0.42
N ALA A 54 32.88 -26.64 0.87
CA ALA A 54 31.49 -26.73 0.44
C ALA A 54 31.37 -26.48 -1.07
N VAL A 55 31.98 -25.41 -1.59
CA VAL A 55 32.00 -25.10 -3.03
C VAL A 55 32.61 -26.26 -3.84
N SER A 56 33.76 -26.79 -3.42
CA SER A 56 34.39 -27.93 -4.09
C SER A 56 33.50 -29.18 -4.06
N ALA A 57 32.85 -29.47 -2.92
CA ALA A 57 31.97 -30.62 -2.78
C ALA A 57 30.73 -30.49 -3.67
N MET A 58 30.13 -29.29 -3.77
CA MET A 58 28.99 -29.04 -4.64
C MET A 58 29.36 -29.16 -6.13
N LYS A 59 30.52 -28.63 -6.56
CA LYS A 59 31.04 -28.84 -7.93
C LYS A 59 31.19 -30.32 -8.28
N SER A 60 31.62 -31.13 -7.30
CA SER A 60 31.73 -32.59 -7.45
C SER A 60 30.41 -33.35 -7.28
N LYS A 61 29.27 -32.66 -7.11
CA LYS A 61 27.93 -33.22 -6.84
C LYS A 61 27.85 -34.10 -5.58
N ASN A 62 28.79 -33.96 -4.65
CA ASN A 62 28.76 -34.65 -3.36
C ASN A 62 27.97 -33.83 -2.34
N TRP A 63 26.64 -33.94 -2.39
CA TRP A 63 25.71 -33.11 -1.62
C TRP A 63 25.79 -33.31 -0.11
N THR A 64 26.08 -34.51 0.36
CA THR A 64 26.21 -34.80 1.79
C THR A 64 27.41 -34.08 2.39
N ARG A 65 28.58 -34.22 1.76
CA ARG A 65 29.80 -33.54 2.19
C ARG A 65 29.70 -32.02 2.04
N ALA A 66 28.99 -31.57 1.00
CA ALA A 66 28.69 -30.15 0.84
C ALA A 66 27.83 -29.63 1.99
N ARG A 67 26.79 -30.36 2.41
CA ARG A 67 25.92 -29.97 3.52
C ARG A 67 26.71 -29.85 4.82
N ASP A 68 27.49 -30.87 5.18
CA ASP A 68 28.28 -30.84 6.42
C ASP A 68 29.25 -29.65 6.45
N ALA A 69 29.85 -29.30 5.30
CA ALA A 69 30.74 -28.16 5.17
C ALA A 69 30.00 -26.81 5.23
N VAL A 70 28.80 -26.71 4.66
CA VAL A 70 27.94 -25.52 4.80
C VAL A 70 27.46 -25.34 6.23
N ASP A 71 27.07 -26.42 6.91
CA ASP A 71 26.64 -26.39 8.32
C ASP A 71 27.79 -25.95 9.24
N ALA A 72 29.01 -26.42 8.97
CA ALA A 72 30.20 -25.99 9.70
C ALA A 72 30.53 -24.51 9.42
N ALA A 73 30.45 -24.07 8.15
CA ALA A 73 30.69 -22.67 7.78
C ALA A 73 29.63 -21.74 8.38
N SER A 74 28.35 -22.10 8.27
CA SER A 74 27.24 -21.33 8.84
C SER A 74 27.38 -21.26 10.34
N SER A 75 27.71 -22.36 11.03
CA SER A 75 27.95 -22.38 12.48
C SER A 75 29.02 -21.39 12.96
N SER A 76 30.00 -21.07 12.12
CA SER A 76 31.04 -20.08 12.42
C SER A 76 30.63 -18.60 12.18
N ALA A 77 29.55 -18.36 11.45
CA ALA A 77 29.04 -17.00 11.21
C ALA A 77 28.44 -16.40 12.49
N THR A 78 28.74 -15.13 12.74
CA THR A 78 28.27 -14.38 13.93
C THR A 78 27.16 -13.38 13.61
N ASP A 79 26.94 -13.07 12.32
CA ASP A 79 25.96 -12.12 11.83
C ASP A 79 25.18 -12.66 10.61
N ALA A 80 24.05 -12.04 10.29
CA ALA A 80 23.23 -12.41 9.14
C ALA A 80 24.00 -12.22 7.82
N LYS A 81 24.83 -11.16 7.73
CA LYS A 81 25.67 -10.86 6.55
C LYS A 81 26.66 -11.98 6.25
N GLY A 82 27.30 -12.56 7.26
CA GLY A 82 28.19 -13.71 7.08
C GLY A 82 27.46 -14.94 6.55
N CYS A 83 26.23 -15.20 7.02
CA CYS A 83 25.39 -16.27 6.49
C CYS A 83 24.92 -16.01 5.04
N LEU A 84 24.54 -14.78 4.71
CA LEU A 84 24.19 -14.37 3.35
C LEU A 84 25.38 -14.49 2.40
N PHE A 85 26.59 -14.12 2.85
CA PHE A 85 27.82 -14.30 2.08
C PHE A 85 28.08 -15.77 1.71
N ILE A 86 27.79 -16.71 2.62
CA ILE A 86 27.86 -18.15 2.34
C ILE A 86 26.90 -18.49 1.19
N ILE A 87 25.64 -18.09 1.28
CA ILE A 87 24.60 -18.37 0.27
C ILE A 87 25.04 -17.84 -1.10
N HIS A 88 25.45 -16.57 -1.15
CA HIS A 88 25.95 -15.92 -2.36
C HIS A 88 27.13 -16.64 -3.01
N THR A 89 28.10 -17.05 -2.19
CA THR A 89 29.28 -17.76 -2.68
C THR A 89 28.91 -19.13 -3.26
N LEU A 90 27.95 -19.83 -2.64
CA LEU A 90 27.45 -21.11 -3.14
C LEU A 90 26.63 -20.94 -4.42
N ASP A 91 25.89 -19.84 -4.58
CA ASP A 91 25.19 -19.52 -5.83
C ASP A 91 26.15 -19.19 -6.98
N ALA A 92 27.20 -18.42 -6.70
CA ALA A 92 28.19 -18.06 -7.70
C ALA A 92 29.05 -19.24 -8.14
N PHE A 93 29.40 -20.16 -7.22
CA PHE A 93 30.45 -21.16 -7.47
C PHE A 93 30.07 -22.61 -7.21
N GLY A 94 29.01 -22.89 -6.45
CA GLY A 94 28.65 -24.24 -6.01
C GLY A 94 27.79 -25.04 -6.99
N GLY A 95 27.02 -24.39 -7.86
CA GLY A 95 26.06 -25.07 -8.75
C GLY A 95 24.71 -25.37 -8.08
N GLN A 96 23.83 -26.12 -8.76
CA GLN A 96 22.43 -26.31 -8.35
C GLN A 96 22.28 -27.30 -7.17
N GLY A 97 22.26 -26.78 -5.96
CA GLY A 97 22.09 -27.56 -4.73
C GLY A 97 21.38 -26.79 -3.61
N ASN A 98 20.17 -26.31 -3.87
CA ASN A 98 19.44 -25.44 -2.94
C ASN A 98 19.25 -26.05 -1.53
N LYS A 99 19.02 -27.37 -1.43
CA LYS A 99 18.85 -28.07 -0.13
C LYS A 99 20.08 -28.03 0.79
N VAL A 100 21.26 -27.77 0.23
CA VAL A 100 22.52 -27.67 0.99
C VAL A 100 22.61 -26.32 1.70
N LYS A 101 22.03 -25.27 1.12
CA LYS A 101 22.07 -23.90 1.65
C LYS A 101 21.12 -23.68 2.84
N ARG A 102 20.25 -24.64 3.14
CA ARG A 102 19.15 -24.47 4.09
C ARG A 102 19.60 -24.05 5.48
N ALA A 103 20.63 -24.70 6.03
CA ALA A 103 21.13 -24.34 7.35
C ALA A 103 21.73 -22.92 7.41
N ALA A 104 22.36 -22.46 6.32
CA ALA A 104 22.84 -21.10 6.23
C ALA A 104 21.68 -20.09 6.21
N VAL A 105 20.59 -20.40 5.50
CA VAL A 105 19.36 -19.57 5.48
C VAL A 105 18.69 -19.56 6.85
N GLU A 106 18.47 -20.73 7.48
CA GLU A 106 17.85 -20.83 8.80
C GLU A 106 18.67 -20.09 9.87
N LYS A 107 20.00 -20.18 9.80
CA LYS A 107 20.87 -19.42 10.70
C LYS A 107 20.86 -17.93 10.41
N ALA A 108 20.83 -17.52 9.13
CA ALA A 108 20.71 -16.11 8.76
C ALA A 108 19.44 -15.50 9.35
N LEU A 109 18.31 -16.22 9.28
CA LEU A 109 17.05 -15.81 9.89
C LEU A 109 17.16 -15.64 11.40
N GLY A 110 17.80 -16.57 12.11
CA GLY A 110 17.99 -16.47 13.55
C GLY A 110 18.94 -15.34 13.99
N LEU A 111 19.77 -14.82 13.08
CA LEU A 111 20.73 -13.74 13.35
C LEU A 111 20.29 -12.37 12.83
N ALA A 112 19.29 -12.32 11.95
CA ALA A 112 18.76 -11.07 11.41
C ALA A 112 18.04 -10.29 12.50
N LYS A 113 18.37 -9.00 12.64
CA LYS A 113 17.85 -8.14 13.73
C LYS A 113 16.99 -7.00 13.20
N THR A 114 17.18 -6.62 11.95
CA THR A 114 16.46 -5.53 11.30
C THR A 114 15.45 -6.06 10.30
N SER A 115 14.41 -5.26 10.03
CA SER A 115 13.39 -5.58 9.02
C SER A 115 14.01 -5.84 7.65
N ASP A 116 14.99 -5.01 7.26
CA ASP A 116 15.70 -5.11 5.98
C ASP A 116 16.49 -6.42 5.87
N GLU A 117 17.20 -6.82 6.92
CA GLU A 117 17.93 -8.09 6.95
C GLU A 117 16.97 -9.28 6.86
N LEU A 118 15.86 -9.26 7.58
CA LEU A 118 14.84 -10.32 7.53
C LEU A 118 14.25 -10.43 6.11
N MET A 119 13.95 -9.30 5.49
CA MET A 119 13.43 -9.24 4.12
C MET A 119 14.44 -9.76 3.10
N GLU A 120 15.72 -9.38 3.23
CA GLU A 120 16.79 -9.87 2.36
C GLU A 120 16.95 -11.38 2.46
N VAL A 121 16.98 -11.92 3.69
CA VAL A 121 17.05 -13.37 3.90
C VAL A 121 15.80 -14.08 3.36
N ALA A 122 14.61 -13.50 3.51
CA ALA A 122 13.38 -14.06 2.96
C ALA A 122 13.35 -14.08 1.43
N LYS A 123 13.92 -13.06 0.76
CA LYS A 123 14.14 -13.02 -0.69
C LYS A 123 15.06 -14.17 -1.13
N TYR A 124 16.19 -14.39 -0.44
CA TYR A 124 17.10 -15.51 -0.75
C TYR A 124 16.48 -16.89 -0.48
N ALA A 125 15.73 -17.04 0.60
CA ALA A 125 15.01 -18.27 0.90
C ALA A 125 14.09 -18.66 -0.26
N ARG A 126 13.37 -17.68 -0.84
CA ARG A 126 12.49 -17.90 -2.00
C ARG A 126 13.26 -18.25 -3.28
N GLN A 127 14.37 -17.56 -3.56
CA GLN A 127 15.25 -17.89 -4.70
C GLN A 127 15.80 -19.32 -4.61
N CYS A 128 16.03 -19.81 -3.39
CA CYS A 128 16.44 -21.18 -3.12
C CYS A 128 15.27 -22.18 -3.01
N GLU A 129 14.05 -21.80 -3.40
CA GLU A 129 12.84 -22.63 -3.34
C GLU A 129 12.46 -23.08 -1.91
N MET A 130 12.93 -22.38 -0.88
CA MET A 130 12.58 -22.60 0.54
C MET A 130 11.38 -21.73 0.92
N TYR A 131 10.24 -22.00 0.28
CA TYR A 131 9.02 -21.21 0.43
C TYR A 131 8.46 -21.23 1.86
N ASP A 132 8.70 -22.31 2.61
CA ASP A 132 8.28 -22.46 4.00
C ASP A 132 8.99 -21.47 4.92
N LEU A 133 10.31 -21.35 4.79
CA LEU A 133 11.12 -20.40 5.58
C LEU A 133 10.80 -18.96 5.18
N SER A 134 10.76 -18.68 3.87
CA SER A 134 10.43 -17.36 3.35
C SER A 134 9.08 -16.85 3.84
N LYS A 135 8.05 -17.70 3.77
CA LYS A 135 6.70 -17.36 4.26
C LYS A 135 6.70 -17.11 5.76
N LYS A 136 7.26 -18.01 6.56
CA LYS A 136 7.30 -17.87 8.02
C LYS A 136 7.95 -16.56 8.45
N THR A 137 9.10 -16.22 7.87
CA THR A 137 9.82 -14.97 8.19
C THR A 137 9.01 -13.73 7.85
N LEU A 138 8.32 -13.74 6.71
CA LEU A 138 7.53 -12.58 6.29
C LEU A 138 6.23 -12.46 7.07
N ASP A 139 5.59 -13.57 7.45
CA ASP A 139 4.47 -13.57 8.39
C ASP A 139 4.91 -12.98 9.75
N GLU A 140 6.08 -13.38 10.26
CA GLU A 140 6.68 -12.82 11.48
C GLU A 140 6.95 -11.32 11.32
N LEU A 141 7.49 -10.89 10.18
CA LEU A 141 7.77 -9.48 9.89
C LEU A 141 6.51 -8.63 9.92
N VAL A 142 5.46 -9.04 9.20
CA VAL A 142 4.18 -8.31 9.20
C VAL A 142 3.55 -8.32 10.59
N SER A 143 3.65 -9.44 11.33
CA SER A 143 3.12 -9.53 12.68
C SER A 143 3.84 -8.58 13.65
N GLY A 144 5.16 -8.41 13.51
CA GLY A 144 5.99 -7.56 14.35
C GLY A 144 5.92 -6.07 14.02
N SER A 145 5.63 -5.70 12.77
CA SER A 145 5.45 -4.31 12.36
C SER A 145 4.17 -3.70 12.94
N ASN A 146 4.29 -2.59 13.67
CA ASN A 146 3.16 -1.91 14.31
C ASN A 146 2.93 -0.49 13.81
N SER A 147 3.83 0.06 12.99
CA SER A 147 3.68 1.36 12.37
C SER A 147 3.17 1.23 10.94
N TYR A 148 2.47 2.27 10.47
CA TYR A 148 2.00 2.34 9.09
C TYR A 148 3.18 2.31 8.10
N ASP A 149 4.24 3.09 8.36
CA ASP A 149 5.42 3.19 7.48
C ASP A 149 6.17 1.87 7.37
N ASP A 150 6.32 1.14 8.48
CA ASP A 150 6.96 -0.18 8.46
C ASP A 150 6.14 -1.16 7.62
N LEU A 151 4.81 -1.17 7.79
CA LEU A 151 3.92 -2.06 7.04
C LEU A 151 3.91 -1.73 5.55
N MET A 152 3.98 -0.45 5.18
CA MET A 152 4.11 -0.03 3.79
C MET A 152 5.45 -0.45 3.19
N THR A 153 6.54 -0.27 3.93
CA THR A 153 7.88 -0.74 3.51
C THR A 153 7.87 -2.24 3.27
N VAL A 154 7.27 -3.02 4.18
CA VAL A 154 7.10 -4.47 4.03
C VAL A 154 6.25 -4.81 2.80
N ALA A 155 5.14 -4.09 2.56
CA ALA A 155 4.29 -4.31 1.40
C ALA A 155 5.02 -4.06 0.07
N HIS A 156 5.78 -2.96 -0.02
CA HIS A 156 6.60 -2.64 -1.20
C HIS A 156 7.65 -3.70 -1.47
N HIS A 157 8.41 -4.11 -0.45
CA HIS A 157 9.43 -5.14 -0.63
C HIS A 157 8.85 -6.53 -0.91
N ALA A 158 7.70 -6.87 -0.33
CA ALA A 158 6.98 -8.10 -0.64
C ALA A 158 6.52 -8.11 -2.10
N HIS A 159 6.03 -6.97 -2.61
CA HIS A 159 5.65 -6.81 -4.01
C HIS A 159 6.86 -6.95 -4.96
N GLU A 160 7.99 -6.30 -4.66
CA GLU A 160 9.26 -6.47 -5.40
C GLU A 160 9.71 -7.94 -5.45
N ALA A 161 9.49 -8.68 -4.37
CA ALA A 161 9.83 -10.10 -4.25
C ALA A 161 8.77 -11.04 -4.87
N ALA A 162 7.79 -10.49 -5.61
CA ALA A 162 6.67 -11.21 -6.21
C ALA A 162 5.86 -12.05 -5.18
N MET A 163 5.68 -11.51 -3.98
CA MET A 163 4.95 -12.14 -2.88
C MET A 163 3.61 -11.43 -2.65
N ALA A 164 2.68 -11.60 -3.59
CA ALA A 164 1.38 -10.91 -3.60
C ALA A 164 0.60 -11.10 -2.28
N ASP A 165 0.47 -12.33 -1.79
CA ASP A 165 -0.29 -12.64 -0.57
C ASP A 165 0.19 -11.85 0.66
N LEU A 166 1.50 -11.65 0.77
CA LEU A 166 2.12 -10.93 1.88
C LEU A 166 1.99 -9.42 1.73
N ALA A 167 2.12 -8.91 0.51
CA ALA A 167 1.82 -7.50 0.23
C ALA A 167 0.36 -7.17 0.60
N HIS A 168 -0.58 -8.06 0.26
CA HIS A 168 -1.98 -7.94 0.67
C HIS A 168 -2.14 -7.97 2.20
N LEU A 169 -1.49 -8.91 2.90
CA LEU A 169 -1.60 -9.03 4.36
C LEU A 169 -1.03 -7.78 5.08
N ALA A 170 0.12 -7.30 4.62
CA ALA A 170 0.74 -6.09 5.13
C ALA A 170 -0.14 -4.85 4.91
N LEU A 171 -0.68 -4.67 3.70
CA LEU A 171 -1.61 -3.57 3.40
C LEU A 171 -2.91 -3.67 4.18
N HIS A 172 -3.46 -4.86 4.39
CA HIS A 172 -4.64 -5.05 5.23
C HIS A 172 -4.39 -4.60 6.67
N LYS A 173 -3.22 -4.93 7.22
CA LYS A 173 -2.84 -4.48 8.56
C LYS A 173 -2.59 -2.96 8.57
N ALA A 174 -1.91 -2.41 7.56
CA ALA A 174 -1.67 -0.97 7.45
C ALA A 174 -2.99 -0.19 7.37
N TYR A 175 -3.97 -0.71 6.61
CA TYR A 175 -5.29 -0.11 6.50
C TYR A 175 -6.00 0.00 7.85
N SER A 176 -5.83 -0.99 8.74
CA SER A 176 -6.42 -0.93 10.09
C SER A 176 -5.87 0.17 10.99
N LEU A 177 -4.72 0.76 10.62
CA LEU A 177 -4.10 1.88 11.34
C LEU A 177 -4.50 3.24 10.76
N VAL A 178 -5.11 3.27 9.57
CA VAL A 178 -5.57 4.51 8.93
C VAL A 178 -6.76 5.07 9.70
N ASN A 179 -6.65 6.31 10.18
CA ASN A 179 -7.66 6.94 11.02
C ASN A 179 -8.05 8.36 10.59
N ASN A 180 -7.44 8.89 9.53
CA ASN A 180 -7.68 10.24 9.04
C ASN A 180 -7.67 10.28 7.50
N GLU A 181 -8.26 11.35 6.95
CA GLU A 181 -8.39 11.53 5.50
C GLU A 181 -7.03 11.58 4.76
N PRO A 182 -6.03 12.35 5.21
CA PRO A 182 -4.72 12.37 4.54
C PRO A 182 -4.08 10.99 4.42
N ASP A 183 -4.08 10.20 5.50
CA ASP A 183 -3.50 8.87 5.53
C ASP A 183 -4.30 7.90 4.65
N ALA A 184 -5.63 8.04 4.61
CA ALA A 184 -6.47 7.23 3.73
C ALA A 184 -6.16 7.51 2.25
N LEU A 185 -5.98 8.77 1.87
CA LEU A 185 -5.62 9.15 0.50
C LEU A 185 -4.23 8.67 0.12
N ASP A 186 -3.28 8.73 1.05
CA ASP A 186 -1.94 8.18 0.84
C ASP A 186 -2.00 6.65 0.70
N PHE A 187 -2.73 5.96 1.58
CA PHE A 187 -2.96 4.52 1.51
C PHE A 187 -3.55 4.10 0.15
N ILE A 188 -4.59 4.80 -0.32
CA ILE A 188 -5.22 4.50 -1.62
C ILE A 188 -4.21 4.63 -2.75
N ARG A 189 -3.36 5.68 -2.72
CA ARG A 189 -2.31 5.89 -3.70
C ARG A 189 -1.28 4.76 -3.66
N GLN A 190 -0.80 4.39 -2.47
CA GLN A 190 0.19 3.32 -2.31
C GLN A 190 -0.36 1.97 -2.76
N ALA A 191 -1.58 1.60 -2.34
CA ALA A 191 -2.24 0.36 -2.72
C ALA A 191 -2.47 0.27 -4.25
N SER A 192 -2.92 1.36 -4.89
CA SER A 192 -3.10 1.39 -6.35
C SER A 192 -1.77 1.30 -7.10
N ASN A 193 -0.70 1.95 -6.61
CA ASN A 193 0.64 1.83 -7.19
C ASN A 193 1.19 0.40 -7.13
N LEU A 194 0.82 -0.36 -6.10
CA LEU A 194 1.15 -1.78 -5.96
C LEU A 194 0.25 -2.70 -6.79
N GLY A 195 -0.72 -2.15 -7.53
CA GLY A 195 -1.69 -2.91 -8.33
C GLY A 195 -2.77 -3.60 -7.50
N ILE A 196 -2.92 -3.24 -6.24
CA ILE A 196 -3.87 -3.82 -5.29
C ILE A 196 -5.12 -2.92 -5.24
N ASP A 197 -5.81 -2.88 -6.38
CA ASP A 197 -6.91 -1.93 -6.60
C ASP A 197 -8.17 -2.25 -5.79
N ASP A 198 -8.35 -3.49 -5.34
CA ASP A 198 -9.47 -3.92 -4.51
C ASP A 198 -9.42 -3.25 -3.12
N LEU A 199 -8.25 -3.24 -2.47
CA LEU A 199 -8.02 -2.50 -1.23
C LEU A 199 -8.10 -0.99 -1.45
N ALA A 200 -7.51 -0.48 -2.54
CA ALA A 200 -7.59 0.94 -2.87
C ALA A 200 -9.05 1.41 -3.03
N ARG A 201 -9.88 0.64 -3.75
CA ARG A 201 -11.32 0.92 -3.90
C ARG A 201 -12.08 0.81 -2.58
N LYS A 202 -11.76 -0.19 -1.75
CA LYS A 202 -12.38 -0.33 -0.42
C LYS A 202 -12.08 0.89 0.46
N ALA A 203 -10.81 1.29 0.55
CA ALA A 203 -10.39 2.45 1.34
C ALA A 203 -11.03 3.76 0.82
N ALA A 204 -11.11 3.94 -0.51
CA ALA A 204 -11.79 5.08 -1.10
C ALA A 204 -13.29 5.12 -0.74
N LYS A 205 -13.95 3.96 -0.76
CA LYS A 205 -15.36 3.84 -0.41
C LYS A 205 -15.61 4.18 1.07
N ASP A 206 -14.83 3.60 1.97
CA ASP A 206 -14.93 3.84 3.41
C ASP A 206 -14.68 5.35 3.70
N LEU A 207 -13.66 5.94 3.05
CA LEU A 207 -13.38 7.38 3.15
C LEU A 207 -14.56 8.27 2.70
N ILE A 208 -15.27 7.87 1.64
CA ILE A 208 -16.48 8.57 1.18
C ILE A 208 -17.63 8.42 2.19
N GLU A 209 -17.78 7.24 2.79
CA GLU A 209 -18.83 6.95 3.76
C GLU A 209 -18.65 7.76 5.06
N ASP A 210 -17.40 7.98 5.46
CA ASP A 210 -16.98 8.72 6.66
C ASP A 210 -17.21 10.25 6.56
N GLN A 211 -17.17 10.84 5.36
CA GLN A 211 -17.41 12.28 5.21
C GLN A 211 -18.78 12.68 5.72
N THR A 212 -18.92 13.75 6.49
CA THR A 212 -20.18 14.10 7.15
C THR A 212 -21.03 15.09 6.35
N THR A 213 -20.40 15.90 5.48
CA THR A 213 -21.07 16.97 4.73
C THR A 213 -21.06 16.75 3.22
N SER A 214 -22.02 17.38 2.52
CA SER A 214 -22.06 17.38 1.06
C SER A 214 -20.83 18.05 0.42
N ALA A 215 -20.32 19.10 1.06
CA ALA A 215 -19.14 19.83 0.61
C ALA A 215 -17.88 18.96 0.67
N GLU A 216 -17.66 18.24 1.77
CA GLU A 216 -16.57 17.26 1.92
C GLU A 216 -16.62 16.18 0.82
N CYS A 217 -17.78 15.53 0.63
CA CYS A 217 -17.94 14.53 -0.43
C CYS A 217 -17.65 15.09 -1.83
N THR A 218 -18.06 16.34 -2.09
CA THR A 218 -17.82 17.00 -3.38
C THR A 218 -16.33 17.34 -3.56
N ALA A 219 -15.65 17.78 -2.50
CA ALA A 219 -14.22 18.09 -2.53
C ALA A 219 -13.36 16.85 -2.83
N LEU A 220 -13.75 15.67 -2.31
CA LEU A 220 -13.07 14.40 -2.58
C LEU A 220 -13.00 14.03 -4.06
N THR A 221 -13.97 14.46 -4.88
CA THR A 221 -14.02 14.10 -6.31
C THR A 221 -12.76 14.48 -7.06
N SER A 222 -12.20 15.67 -6.79
CA SER A 222 -10.94 16.14 -7.39
C SER A 222 -9.73 15.28 -6.98
N LYS A 223 -9.73 14.76 -5.75
CA LYS A 223 -8.66 13.90 -5.24
C LYS A 223 -8.74 12.49 -5.86
N LEU A 224 -9.96 11.97 -6.00
CA LEU A 224 -10.23 10.68 -6.64
C LEU A 224 -10.01 10.71 -8.16
N GLU A 225 -10.17 11.87 -8.80
CA GLU A 225 -9.81 12.11 -10.20
C GLU A 225 -8.31 11.91 -10.44
N GLN A 226 -7.46 12.46 -9.57
CA GLN A 226 -6.00 12.27 -9.65
C GLN A 226 -5.60 10.80 -9.51
N LEU A 227 -6.37 10.03 -8.73
CA LEU A 227 -6.19 8.60 -8.53
C LEU A 227 -6.85 7.74 -9.63
N LYS A 228 -7.48 8.36 -10.64
CA LYS A 228 -8.15 7.70 -11.77
C LYS A 228 -9.22 6.69 -11.34
N MET A 229 -10.04 7.05 -10.34
CA MET A 229 -11.09 6.18 -9.79
C MET A 229 -12.51 6.68 -10.15
N PRO A 230 -12.95 6.58 -11.42
CA PRO A 230 -14.23 7.15 -11.88
C PRO A 230 -15.46 6.57 -11.17
N ASP A 231 -15.41 5.29 -10.82
CA ASP A 231 -16.45 4.61 -10.04
C ASP A 231 -16.63 5.22 -8.65
N GLN A 232 -15.51 5.57 -8.00
CA GLN A 232 -15.52 6.21 -6.68
C GLN A 232 -15.93 7.68 -6.76
N ILE A 233 -15.58 8.39 -7.84
CA ILE A 233 -16.08 9.76 -8.09
C ILE A 233 -17.61 9.75 -8.17
N ARG A 234 -18.19 8.82 -8.93
CA ARG A 234 -19.65 8.64 -9.01
C ARG A 234 -20.27 8.33 -7.65
N ALA A 235 -19.62 7.49 -6.84
CA ALA A 235 -20.08 7.17 -5.49
C ALA A 235 -20.05 8.40 -4.55
N ALA A 236 -18.96 9.18 -4.58
CA ALA A 236 -18.82 10.41 -3.81
C ALA A 236 -19.90 11.45 -4.16
N LEU A 237 -20.20 11.64 -5.45
CA LEU A 237 -21.25 12.54 -5.90
C LEU A 237 -22.66 12.09 -5.47
N LYS A 238 -22.93 10.78 -5.51
CA LYS A 238 -24.20 10.23 -4.99
C LYS A 238 -24.33 10.46 -3.49
N ARG A 239 -23.25 10.23 -2.74
CA ARG A 239 -23.22 10.49 -1.30
C ARG A 239 -23.40 11.99 -0.99
N ALA A 240 -22.78 12.86 -1.77
CA ALA A 240 -22.97 14.30 -1.67
C ALA A 240 -24.44 14.70 -1.89
N LEU A 241 -25.14 14.09 -2.84
CA LEU A 241 -26.58 14.32 -3.09
C LEU A 241 -27.48 13.89 -1.93
N GLU A 242 -27.12 12.82 -1.22
CA GLU A 242 -27.84 12.36 -0.02
C GLU A 242 -27.69 13.36 1.14
N LYS A 243 -26.51 13.99 1.25
CA LYS A 243 -26.16 14.92 2.33
C LYS A 243 -26.45 16.39 2.02
N ALA A 244 -26.84 16.71 0.79
CA ALA A 244 -27.11 18.08 0.35
C ALA A 244 -28.40 18.64 0.97
N THR A 245 -28.26 19.77 1.67
CA THR A 245 -29.38 20.44 2.35
C THR A 245 -29.62 21.85 1.84
N THR A 246 -28.61 22.49 1.24
CA THR A 246 -28.67 23.88 0.78
C THR A 246 -28.65 23.99 -0.75
N VAL A 247 -29.08 25.14 -1.28
CA VAL A 247 -29.00 25.41 -2.73
C VAL A 247 -27.55 25.44 -3.21
N ALA A 248 -26.63 25.91 -2.37
CA ALA A 248 -25.20 25.94 -2.66
C ALA A 248 -24.63 24.52 -2.82
N ASP A 249 -25.04 23.57 -1.97
CA ASP A 249 -24.63 22.16 -2.07
C ASP A 249 -25.03 21.59 -3.44
N TYR A 250 -26.29 21.76 -3.83
CA TYR A 250 -26.79 21.26 -5.12
C TYR A 250 -26.09 21.90 -6.31
N LEU A 251 -25.71 23.17 -6.22
CA LEU A 251 -24.96 23.86 -7.27
C LEU A 251 -23.51 23.33 -7.36
N ALA A 252 -22.85 23.09 -6.24
CA ALA A 252 -21.52 22.49 -6.20
C ALA A 252 -21.52 21.08 -6.81
N ILE A 253 -22.48 20.24 -6.41
CA ILE A 253 -22.66 18.89 -6.98
C ILE A 253 -22.96 18.96 -8.47
N PHE A 254 -23.83 19.88 -8.91
CA PHE A 254 -24.16 20.04 -10.33
C PHE A 254 -22.91 20.35 -11.16
N ASN A 255 -22.07 21.27 -10.70
CA ASN A 255 -20.85 21.65 -11.40
C ASN A 255 -19.86 20.48 -11.44
N ALA A 256 -19.66 19.79 -10.31
CA ALA A 256 -18.78 18.62 -10.26
C ALA A 256 -19.30 17.48 -11.15
N ALA A 257 -20.59 17.13 -11.07
CA ALA A 257 -21.20 16.10 -11.90
C ALA A 257 -21.14 16.43 -13.41
N LYS A 258 -21.22 17.72 -13.78
CA LYS A 258 -21.04 18.15 -15.17
C LYS A 258 -19.59 17.96 -15.64
N HIS A 259 -18.60 18.27 -14.79
CA HIS A 259 -17.18 18.06 -15.09
C HIS A 259 -16.88 16.58 -15.36
N PHE A 260 -17.48 15.68 -14.58
CA PHE A 260 -17.31 14.23 -14.73
C PHE A 260 -18.33 13.54 -15.65
N GLU A 261 -19.13 14.32 -16.39
CA GLU A 261 -20.12 13.82 -17.37
C GLU A 261 -21.21 12.88 -16.79
N GLU A 262 -21.53 13.02 -15.49
CA GLU A 262 -22.52 12.19 -14.78
C GLU A 262 -23.96 12.70 -14.99
N ALA A 263 -24.49 12.48 -16.20
CA ALA A 263 -25.74 13.10 -16.68
C ALA A 263 -26.98 12.85 -15.80
N ASP A 264 -27.09 11.69 -15.15
CA ASP A 264 -28.19 11.38 -14.24
C ASP A 264 -28.09 12.18 -12.92
N ILE A 265 -26.89 12.27 -12.35
CA ILE A 265 -26.60 13.07 -11.15
C ILE A 265 -26.85 14.55 -11.43
N VAL A 266 -26.43 15.05 -12.60
CA VAL A 266 -26.69 16.43 -13.06
C VAL A 266 -28.19 16.75 -13.03
N LYS A 267 -29.03 15.87 -13.60
CA LYS A 267 -30.49 16.06 -13.62
C LYS A 267 -31.09 16.12 -12.21
N VAL A 268 -30.64 15.23 -11.33
CA VAL A 268 -31.13 15.17 -9.95
C VAL A 268 -30.72 16.42 -9.16
N ALA A 269 -29.46 16.83 -9.25
CA ALA A 269 -28.95 18.03 -8.61
C ALA A 269 -29.70 19.28 -9.07
N GLN A 270 -29.91 19.42 -10.39
CA GLN A 270 -30.64 20.54 -10.97
C GLN A 270 -32.10 20.59 -10.49
N TYR A 271 -32.80 19.46 -10.51
CA TYR A 271 -34.19 19.38 -10.06
C TYR A 271 -34.34 19.72 -8.57
N ARG A 272 -33.53 19.11 -7.70
CA ARG A 272 -33.57 19.34 -6.25
C ARG A 272 -33.17 20.78 -5.90
N GLY A 273 -32.14 21.33 -6.53
CA GLY A 273 -31.72 22.73 -6.34
C GLY A 273 -32.79 23.74 -6.74
N ARG A 274 -33.46 23.55 -7.90
CA ARG A 274 -34.58 24.40 -8.34
C ARG A 274 -35.76 24.32 -7.38
N LYS A 275 -36.13 23.11 -6.95
CA LYS A 275 -37.20 22.89 -5.98
C LYS A 275 -36.92 23.63 -4.67
N LEU A 276 -35.71 23.50 -4.13
CA LEU A 276 -35.32 24.15 -2.88
C LEU A 276 -35.33 25.68 -3.01
N THR A 277 -34.87 26.21 -4.14
CA THR A 277 -34.93 27.65 -4.45
C THR A 277 -36.36 28.17 -4.44
N LEU A 278 -37.29 27.45 -5.09
CA LEU A 278 -38.72 27.80 -5.09
C LEU A 278 -39.32 27.74 -3.68
N MET A 279 -39.01 26.70 -2.91
CA MET A 279 -39.48 26.58 -1.52
C MET A 279 -39.00 27.75 -0.65
N ASN A 280 -37.74 28.17 -0.80
CA ASN A 280 -37.19 29.30 -0.06
C ASN A 280 -37.84 30.63 -0.48
N LYS A 281 -38.14 30.82 -1.77
CA LYS A 281 -38.89 31.98 -2.25
C LYS A 281 -40.31 32.03 -1.66
N ILE A 282 -41.05 30.92 -1.71
CA ILE A 282 -42.41 30.83 -1.16
C ILE A 282 -42.41 31.08 0.36
N LYS A 283 -41.42 30.56 1.10
CA LYS A 283 -41.28 30.84 2.53
C LYS A 283 -41.01 32.32 2.80
N GLY A 284 -40.06 32.91 2.08
CA GLY A 284 -39.75 34.34 2.19
C GLY A 284 -40.95 35.21 1.86
N GLU A 285 -41.71 34.89 0.80
CA GLU A 285 -42.93 35.59 0.43
C GLU A 285 -44.00 35.50 1.52
N LYS A 286 -44.22 34.31 2.11
CA LYS A 286 -45.14 34.13 3.24
C LYS A 286 -44.74 34.93 4.48
N GLU A 287 -43.45 34.94 4.82
CA GLU A 287 -42.91 35.73 5.94
C GLU A 287 -42.97 37.24 5.67
N SER A 288 -42.96 37.67 4.41
CA SER A 288 -43.06 39.07 3.99
C SER A 288 -44.49 39.58 3.82
N THR A 289 -45.52 38.76 4.08
CA THR A 289 -46.92 39.22 4.00
C THR A 289 -47.21 40.27 5.09
N PRO A 290 -48.10 41.27 4.83
CA PRO A 290 -48.43 42.31 5.79
C PRO A 290 -48.95 41.75 7.12
N GLU A 291 -49.67 40.64 7.09
CA GLU A 291 -50.17 39.93 8.28
C GLU A 291 -49.03 39.27 9.07
N ALA A 292 -48.08 38.59 8.40
CA ALA A 292 -46.92 38.00 9.06
C ALA A 292 -45.97 39.05 9.65
N LEU A 293 -45.78 40.18 8.97
CA LEU A 293 -45.03 41.34 9.46
C LEU A 293 -45.73 42.01 10.64
N ALA A 294 -47.07 42.14 10.59
CA ALA A 294 -47.86 42.64 11.71
C ALA A 294 -47.76 41.71 12.93
N ASP A 295 -47.84 40.40 12.75
CA ASP A 295 -47.71 39.42 13.83
C ASP A 295 -46.28 39.33 14.39
N GLN A 296 -45.24 39.44 13.56
CA GLN A 296 -43.86 39.60 14.03
C GLN A 296 -43.68 40.91 14.82
N SER A 297 -44.28 42.01 14.36
CA SER A 297 -44.23 43.30 15.07
C SER A 297 -44.96 43.26 16.40
N LYS A 298 -46.07 42.51 16.50
CA LYS A 298 -46.81 42.30 17.75
C LYS A 298 -46.02 41.44 18.72
N LYS A 299 -45.49 40.29 18.28
CA LYS A 299 -44.65 39.41 19.12
C LYS A 299 -43.39 40.10 19.62
N SER A 300 -42.70 40.83 18.74
CA SER A 300 -41.49 41.59 19.14
C SER A 300 -41.82 42.71 20.13
N LYS A 301 -42.96 43.42 19.98
CA LYS A 301 -43.44 44.39 20.98
C LYS A 301 -43.82 43.73 22.30
N GLU A 302 -44.52 42.60 22.27
CA GLU A 302 -44.87 41.83 23.46
C GLU A 302 -43.64 41.33 24.21
N ASP A 303 -42.63 40.81 23.51
CA ASP A 303 -41.36 40.38 24.11
C ASP A 303 -40.55 41.55 24.69
N LEU A 304 -40.58 42.72 24.05
CA LEU A 304 -39.93 43.93 24.56
C LEU A 304 -40.61 44.44 25.83
N ILE A 305 -41.95 44.42 25.86
CA ILE A 305 -42.74 44.73 27.06
C ILE A 305 -42.44 43.73 28.17
N ARG A 306 -42.38 42.43 27.85
CA ARG A 306 -42.06 41.36 28.82
C ARG A 306 -40.66 41.49 29.40
N ARG A 307 -39.66 41.87 28.58
CA ARG A 307 -38.30 42.18 29.02
C ARG A 307 -38.23 43.47 29.85
N SER A 308 -39.04 44.48 29.54
CA SER A 308 -39.10 45.72 30.32
C SER A 308 -39.80 45.56 31.68
N LEU A 309 -40.70 44.58 31.80
CA LEU A 309 -41.41 44.24 33.03
C LEU A 309 -40.62 43.29 33.94
N GLN A 310 -39.60 42.60 33.41
CA GLN A 310 -38.58 41.94 34.25
C GLN A 310 -37.69 43.01 34.86
N LYS A 311 -38.00 43.43 36.09
CA LYS A 311 -37.09 44.26 36.90
C LYS A 311 -35.71 43.58 36.97
N PRO A 312 -34.59 44.31 36.84
CA PRO A 312 -33.28 43.74 37.07
C PRO A 312 -33.18 43.33 38.54
N SER A 313 -33.20 42.02 38.80
CA SER A 313 -32.88 41.49 40.12
C SER A 313 -31.37 41.47 40.26
N GLY A 314 -30.80 42.53 40.83
CA GLY A 314 -29.36 42.60 41.08
C GLY A 314 -28.89 43.99 41.52
N PHE A 315 -29.27 44.38 42.74
CA PHE A 315 -28.42 45.05 43.73
C PHE A 315 -28.99 44.75 45.12
#